data_AF-H8H3C5-F1
#
_entry.id   AF-H8H3C5-F1
#
_cell.length_a   1.000
_cell.length_b   1.000
_cell.length_c   1.000
_cell.angle_alpha   90.00
_cell.angle_beta   90.00
_cell.angle_gamma   90.00
#
_symmetry.space_group_name_H-M   'P 1'
#
loop_
_entity.id
_entity.type
_entity.pdbx_description
1 polymer ?
#
loop_
_entity_poly.entity_id
_entity_poly.type
_entity_poly.pdbx_seq_one_letter_code
_entity_poly.pdbx_strand_id
1 'polypeptide(L)'
;MIGFIVEDEFGGIDGFQHSDALTDALEEAGFKVSGPHYINLLDHGSVKISGKIQNWRNANGDESRKRIGLVDIDIIDLNTQELIFKFKQPSAKLVFQAPTFEQVTQQIVGELSQRFCQFR
;
A
#
# COMPACT_ATOMS: atom_id res chain seq x y z
N MET A 1 -4.61 7.72 18.99
CA MET A 1 -3.84 6.62 18.36
C MET A 1 -4.37 6.47 16.96
N ILE A 2 -3.51 6.54 15.95
CA ILE A 2 -3.91 6.56 14.54
C ILE A 2 -4.13 5.12 14.09
N GLY A 3 -5.35 4.83 13.62
CA GLY A 3 -5.69 3.55 13.00
C GLY A 3 -5.64 3.67 11.48
N PHE A 4 -5.06 2.67 10.81
CA PHE A 4 -5.00 2.58 9.36
C PHE A 4 -6.04 1.59 8.84
N ILE A 5 -6.65 1.94 7.71
CA ILE A 5 -7.54 1.06 6.94
C ILE A 5 -6.85 0.80 5.63
N VAL A 6 -6.50 -0.46 5.37
CA VAL A 6 -5.99 -0.87 4.06
C VAL A 6 -7.17 -1.37 3.25
N GLU A 7 -7.34 -0.86 2.03
CA GLU A 7 -8.41 -1.30 1.13
C GLU A 7 -8.30 -2.79 0.82
N ASP A 8 -9.46 -3.43 0.69
CA ASP A 8 -9.57 -4.90 0.63
C ASP A 8 -8.81 -5.50 -0.57
N GLU A 9 -8.87 -4.79 -1.69
CA GLU A 9 -8.17 -5.16 -2.92
C GLU A 9 -7.58 -3.92 -3.59
N PHE A 10 -6.25 -3.77 -3.53
CA PHE A 10 -5.58 -2.87 -4.47
C PHE A 10 -5.89 -3.33 -5.90
N GLY A 11 -6.32 -2.42 -6.78
CA GLY A 11 -6.70 -2.82 -8.14
C GLY A 11 -5.58 -3.58 -8.87
N GLY A 12 -5.85 -4.81 -9.33
CA GLY A 12 -4.85 -5.68 -9.96
C GLY A 12 -5.23 -7.16 -9.89
N ILE A 13 -4.41 -8.05 -10.46
CA ILE A 13 -4.65 -9.51 -10.45
C ILE A 13 -4.30 -10.13 -9.08
N ASP A 14 -3.38 -9.50 -8.33
CA ASP A 14 -2.88 -9.96 -7.02
C ASP A 14 -3.26 -8.99 -5.89
N GLY A 15 -4.36 -8.23 -6.06
CA GLY A 15 -4.74 -7.12 -5.19
C GLY A 15 -4.90 -7.49 -3.71
N PHE A 16 -5.52 -8.63 -3.43
CA PHE A 16 -5.70 -9.12 -2.06
C PHE A 16 -4.36 -9.45 -1.37
N GLN A 17 -3.46 -10.15 -2.07
CA GLN A 17 -2.15 -10.53 -1.52
C GLN A 17 -1.31 -9.30 -1.18
N HIS A 18 -1.41 -8.25 -1.97
CA HIS A 18 -0.75 -6.98 -1.70
C HIS A 18 -1.35 -6.25 -0.49
N SER A 19 -2.68 -6.32 -0.33
CA SER A 19 -3.39 -5.69 0.78
C SER A 19 -3.07 -6.37 2.12
N ASP A 20 -3.05 -7.71 2.14
CA ASP A 20 -2.64 -8.50 3.31
C ASP A 20 -1.20 -8.20 3.71
N ALA A 21 -0.25 -8.31 2.78
CA ALA A 21 1.16 -8.10 3.08
C ALA A 21 1.50 -6.65 3.47
N LEU A 22 0.75 -5.65 2.99
CA LEU A 22 0.89 -4.28 3.50
C LEU A 22 0.31 -4.12 4.91
N THR A 23 -0.81 -4.80 5.20
CA THR A 23 -1.41 -4.84 6.54
C THR A 23 -0.41 -5.39 7.55
N ASP A 24 0.14 -6.57 7.29
CA ASP A 24 1.13 -7.22 8.16
C ASP A 24 2.34 -6.31 8.41
N ALA A 25 2.89 -5.70 7.36
CA ALA A 25 4.06 -4.83 7.50
C ALA A 25 3.78 -3.55 8.31
N LEU A 26 2.56 -3.01 8.24
CA LEU A 26 2.14 -1.87 9.05
C LEU A 26 1.95 -2.28 10.52
N GLU A 27 1.38 -3.46 10.77
CA GLU A 27 1.24 -4.01 12.13
C GLU A 27 2.62 -4.29 12.77
N GLU A 28 3.56 -4.87 12.01
CA GLU A 28 4.95 -5.08 12.45
C GLU A 28 5.66 -3.77 12.78
N ALA A 29 5.31 -2.67 12.08
CA ALA A 29 5.81 -1.34 12.36
C ALA A 29 5.15 -0.66 13.58
N GLY A 30 4.19 -1.33 14.24
CA GLY A 30 3.51 -0.86 15.44
C GLY A 30 2.20 -0.13 15.18
N PHE A 31 1.76 -0.03 13.93
CA PHE A 31 0.47 0.60 13.61
C PHE A 31 -0.70 -0.30 13.97
N LYS A 32 -1.81 0.31 14.40
CA LYS A 32 -3.09 -0.39 14.44
C LYS A 32 -3.68 -0.37 13.05
N VAL A 33 -3.91 -1.54 12.48
CA VAL A 33 -4.44 -1.67 11.13
C VAL A 33 -5.74 -2.47 11.17
N SER A 34 -6.71 -2.05 10.39
CA SER A 34 -7.88 -2.86 10.05
C SER A 34 -7.66 -3.35 8.63
N GLY A 35 -7.36 -4.64 8.52
CA GLY A 35 -7.12 -5.29 7.24
C GLY A 35 -8.40 -5.57 6.43
N PRO A 36 -8.22 -6.03 5.18
CA PRO A 36 -9.27 -6.41 4.20
C PRO A 36 -10.49 -7.12 4.80
N HIS A 37 -10.24 -8.09 5.68
CA HIS A 37 -11.28 -8.97 6.22
C HIS A 37 -12.14 -8.38 7.35
N TYR A 38 -11.86 -7.14 7.76
CA TYR A 38 -12.56 -6.47 8.87
C TYR A 38 -13.43 -5.30 8.39
N ILE A 39 -14.38 -5.60 7.49
CA ILE A 39 -15.36 -4.64 6.93
C ILE A 39 -16.16 -3.87 8.00
N ASN A 40 -16.30 -4.43 9.22
CA ASN A 40 -17.02 -3.81 10.32
C ASN A 40 -16.18 -2.91 11.25
N LEU A 41 -14.90 -2.63 10.93
CA LEU A 41 -14.02 -1.76 11.75
C LEU A 41 -13.70 -0.40 11.11
N LEU A 42 -14.42 -0.01 10.03
CA LEU A 42 -14.35 1.34 9.45
C LEU A 42 -14.53 2.45 10.50
N ASP A 43 -15.20 2.15 11.62
CA ASP A 43 -15.41 3.07 12.75
C ASP A 43 -14.17 3.31 13.64
N HIS A 44 -13.01 2.72 13.34
CA HIS A 44 -11.80 2.83 14.17
C HIS A 44 -10.53 3.30 13.45
N GLY A 45 -10.53 3.39 12.13
CA GLY A 45 -9.39 3.91 11.37
C GLY A 45 -9.55 5.39 11.05
N SER A 46 -8.50 6.18 11.26
CA SER A 46 -8.46 7.61 10.91
C SER A 46 -7.80 7.87 9.56
N VAL A 47 -7.10 6.87 9.00
CA VAL A 47 -6.37 6.99 7.72
C VAL A 47 -6.73 5.81 6.83
N LYS A 48 -7.11 6.07 5.58
CA LYS A 48 -7.35 5.05 4.55
C LYS A 48 -6.17 4.99 3.58
N ILE A 49 -5.74 3.78 3.23
CA ILE A 49 -4.78 3.47 2.18
C ILE A 49 -5.51 2.71 1.08
N SER A 50 -5.54 3.26 -0.13
CA SER A 50 -6.25 2.67 -1.28
C SER A 50 -5.55 2.97 -2.58
N GLY A 51 -5.87 2.21 -3.63
CA GLY A 51 -5.38 2.53 -4.97
C GLY A 51 -5.08 1.29 -5.79
N LYS A 52 -3.96 1.32 -6.51
CA LYS A 52 -3.67 0.36 -7.55
C LYS A 52 -2.21 -0.10 -7.52
N ILE A 53 -2.03 -1.42 -7.54
CA ILE A 53 -0.71 -2.06 -7.58
C ILE A 53 -0.74 -3.10 -8.69
N GLN A 54 0.19 -3.00 -9.64
CA GLN A 54 0.25 -3.93 -10.76
C GLN A 54 1.65 -4.50 -10.96
N ASN A 55 1.67 -5.79 -11.29
CA ASN A 55 2.87 -6.48 -11.71
C ASN A 55 3.49 -5.82 -12.94
N TRP A 56 4.81 -5.92 -13.02
CA TRP A 56 5.57 -5.43 -14.15
C TRP A 56 5.26 -6.26 -15.39
N ARG A 57 5.06 -5.56 -16.51
CA ARG A 57 4.80 -6.14 -17.82
C ARG A 57 5.91 -5.74 -18.79
N ASN A 58 6.40 -6.69 -19.57
CA ASN A 58 7.34 -6.40 -20.66
C ASN A 58 6.62 -5.75 -21.85
N ALA A 59 7.39 -5.37 -22.89
CA ALA A 59 6.84 -4.77 -24.10
C ALA A 59 5.86 -5.68 -24.88
N ASN A 60 5.91 -6.99 -24.66
CA ASN A 60 5.02 -7.98 -25.27
C ASN A 60 3.77 -8.26 -24.43
N GLY A 61 3.66 -7.65 -23.24
CA GLY A 61 2.55 -7.86 -22.31
C GLY A 61 2.74 -9.02 -21.32
N ASP A 62 3.89 -9.69 -21.30
CA ASP A 62 4.16 -10.77 -20.35
C ASP A 62 4.37 -10.22 -18.94
N GLU A 63 3.70 -10.82 -17.96
CA GLU A 63 3.74 -10.40 -16.56
C GLU A 63 4.84 -11.11 -15.76
N SER A 64 5.62 -10.33 -15.02
CA SER A 64 6.49 -10.84 -13.96
C SER A 64 5.79 -10.70 -12.61
N ARG A 65 5.23 -11.80 -12.09
CA ARG A 65 4.51 -11.83 -10.79
C ARG A 65 5.35 -11.44 -9.57
N LYS A 66 6.67 -11.32 -9.69
CA LYS A 66 7.57 -10.99 -8.56
C LYS A 66 7.96 -9.50 -8.50
N ARG A 67 7.57 -8.70 -9.48
CA ARG A 67 8.10 -7.34 -9.69
C ARG A 67 6.95 -6.39 -9.97
N ILE A 68 7.01 -5.18 -9.42
CA ILE A 68 5.94 -4.20 -9.49
C ILE A 68 6.23 -3.15 -10.57
N GLY A 69 5.35 -3.06 -11.56
CA GLY A 69 5.49 -2.14 -12.68
C GLY A 69 4.79 -0.81 -12.46
N LEU A 70 3.74 -0.78 -11.63
CA LEU A 70 2.99 0.42 -11.33
C LEU A 70 2.46 0.37 -9.90
N VAL A 71 2.63 1.48 -9.19
CA VAL A 71 2.02 1.75 -7.90
C VAL A 71 1.43 3.15 -7.96
N ASP A 72 0.15 3.25 -7.69
CA ASP A 72 -0.56 4.52 -7.51
C ASP A 72 -1.49 4.35 -6.30
N ILE A 73 -0.99 4.76 -5.13
CA ILE A 73 -1.67 4.59 -3.84
C ILE A 73 -1.94 5.97 -3.24
N ASP A 74 -3.18 6.17 -2.83
CA ASP A 74 -3.64 7.34 -2.09
C ASP A 74 -3.78 7.00 -0.60
N ILE A 75 -3.23 7.89 0.22
CA ILE A 75 -3.30 7.85 1.68
C ILE A 75 -4.10 9.06 2.13
N ILE A 76 -5.28 8.82 2.68
CA ILE A 76 -6.32 9.83 2.92
C ILE A 76 -6.67 9.88 4.41
N ASP A 77 -6.80 11.07 4.98
CA ASP A 77 -7.37 11.25 6.32
C ASP A 77 -8.89 11.13 6.23
N LEU A 78 -9.49 10.19 6.94
CA LEU A 78 -10.93 9.96 6.87
C LEU A 78 -11.75 11.03 7.62
N ASN A 79 -11.15 11.77 8.55
CA ASN A 79 -11.82 12.83 9.29
C ASN A 79 -11.94 14.11 8.45
N THR A 80 -10.87 14.48 7.74
CA THR A 80 -10.84 15.70 6.91
C THR A 80 -11.11 15.45 5.44
N GLN A 81 -11.06 14.18 5.00
CA GLN A 81 -11.07 13.76 3.59
C GLN A 81 -9.90 14.32 2.77
N GLU A 82 -8.85 14.78 3.43
CA GLU A 82 -7.68 15.32 2.76
C GLU A 82 -6.71 14.21 2.36
N LEU A 83 -6.12 14.37 1.17
CA LEU A 83 -5.01 13.54 0.73
C LEU A 83 -3.77 13.90 1.57
N ILE A 84 -3.35 12.98 2.42
CA ILE A 84 -2.14 13.13 3.24
C ILE A 84 -0.91 12.98 2.36
N PHE A 85 -0.93 11.94 1.53
CA PHE A 85 0.16 11.63 0.61
C PHE A 85 -0.29 10.68 -0.50
N LYS A 86 0.38 10.79 -1.65
CA LYS A 86 0.19 9.90 -2.78
C LYS A 86 1.50 9.22 -3.11
N PHE A 87 1.55 7.91 -2.93
CA PHE A 87 2.70 7.11 -3.27
C PHE A 87 2.60 6.70 -4.74
N LYS A 88 3.50 7.23 -5.57
CA LYS A 88 3.62 6.84 -6.98
C LYS A 88 4.99 6.27 -7.25
N GLN A 89 4.99 5.10 -7.89
CA GLN A 89 6.18 4.56 -8.49
C GLN A 89 6.15 4.81 -10.00
N PRO A 90 7.18 5.45 -10.59
CA PRO A 90 7.28 5.56 -12.04
C PRO A 90 7.41 4.18 -12.67
N SER A 91 6.76 3.98 -13.82
CA SER A 91 6.81 2.69 -14.51
C SER A 91 8.24 2.34 -14.95
N ALA A 92 8.72 1.19 -14.49
CA ALA A 92 10.03 0.69 -14.84
C ALA A 92 10.07 0.25 -16.32
N LYS A 93 11.11 0.65 -17.05
CA LYS A 93 11.30 0.23 -18.46
C LYS A 93 11.81 -1.21 -18.56
N LEU A 94 12.51 -1.70 -17.53
CA LEU A 94 13.13 -3.01 -17.49
C LEU A 94 12.77 -3.73 -16.19
N VAL A 95 12.59 -5.06 -16.25
CA VAL A 95 12.15 -5.88 -15.10
C VAL A 95 13.06 -5.76 -13.87
N PHE A 96 14.36 -5.56 -14.06
CA PHE A 96 15.31 -5.43 -12.95
C PHE A 96 15.31 -4.02 -12.32
N GLN A 97 14.73 -3.03 -12.99
CA GLN A 97 14.49 -1.69 -12.44
C GLN A 97 13.18 -1.65 -11.65
N ALA A 98 12.26 -2.59 -11.91
CA ALA A 98 11.03 -2.72 -11.13
C ALA A 98 11.38 -3.22 -9.71
N PRO A 99 10.93 -2.53 -8.65
CA PRO A 99 11.07 -3.02 -7.31
C PRO A 99 10.23 -4.28 -7.11
N THR A 100 10.58 -5.04 -6.08
CA THR A 100 9.72 -6.08 -5.55
C THR A 100 8.58 -5.46 -4.75
N PHE A 101 7.53 -6.24 -4.51
CA PHE A 101 6.44 -5.78 -3.66
C PHE A 101 6.92 -5.45 -2.24
N GLU A 102 7.79 -6.28 -1.66
CA GLU A 102 8.40 -6.05 -0.35
C GLU A 102 9.09 -4.68 -0.25
N GLN A 103 9.86 -4.31 -1.27
CA GLN A 103 10.54 -3.00 -1.32
C GLN A 103 9.53 -1.84 -1.37
N VAL A 104 8.43 -1.99 -2.12
CA VAL A 104 7.35 -1.00 -2.19
C VAL A 104 6.68 -0.85 -0.81
N THR A 105 6.34 -1.98 -0.18
CA THR A 105 5.73 -2.01 1.15
C THR A 105 6.61 -1.30 2.19
N GLN A 106 7.91 -1.61 2.23
CA GLN A 106 8.85 -0.96 3.15
C GLN A 106 8.94 0.55 2.93
N GLN A 107 8.85 1.02 1.67
CA GLN A 107 8.84 2.46 1.37
C GLN A 107 7.55 3.13 1.88
N ILE A 108 6.39 2.51 1.66
CA ILE A 108 5.10 3.01 2.16
C ILE A 108 5.11 3.08 3.69
N VAL A 109 5.52 2.00 4.36
CA VAL A 109 5.63 1.95 5.82
C VAL A 109 6.60 3.02 6.33
N GLY A 110 7.77 3.17 5.69
CA GLY A 110 8.75 4.19 6.07
C GLY A 110 8.21 5.62 5.98
N GLU A 111 7.51 5.96 4.90
CA GLU A 111 6.83 7.26 4.73
C GLU A 111 5.77 7.49 5.80
N LEU A 112 4.96 6.47 6.10
CA LEU A 112 3.93 6.54 7.13
C LEU A 112 4.54 6.71 8.52
N SER A 113 5.59 5.96 8.86
CA SER A 113 6.32 6.10 10.13
C SER A 113 6.91 7.48 10.31
N GLN A 114 7.47 8.09 9.26
CA GLN A 114 8.00 9.45 9.31
C GLN A 114 6.90 10.50 9.52
N ARG A 115 5.75 10.34 8.85
CA ARG A 115 4.65 11.33 8.89
C ARG A 115 3.84 11.25 10.19
N PHE A 116 3.60 10.04 10.67
CA PHE A 116 2.71 9.81 11.80
C PHE A 116 3.42 9.56 13.12
N CYS A 117 4.76 9.63 13.13
CA CYS A 117 5.62 9.55 14.31
C CYS A 117 5.03 8.70 15.43
N GLN A 118 5.09 7.38 15.28
CA GLN A 118 5.03 6.54 16.46
C GLN A 118 6.33 6.75 17.23
N PHE A 119 6.29 7.61 18.25
CA PHE A 119 7.32 7.61 19.28
C PHE A 119 7.41 6.18 19.83
N ARG A 120 8.56 5.55 19.62
CA ARG A 120 8.97 4.33 20.33
C ARG A 120 8.84 4.51 21.85
#